data_AF-A0A523WAF7-F1
#
_entry.id   AF-A0A523WAF7-F1
#
_cell.length_a   1.000
_cell.length_b   1.000
_cell.length_c   1.000
_cell.angle_alpha   90.00
_cell.angle_beta   90.00
_cell.angle_gamma   90.00
#
_symmetry.space_group_name_H-M   'P 1'
#
loop_
_entity.id
_entity.type
_entity.pdbx_description
1 polymer ?
#
loop_
_entity_poly.entity_id
_entity_poly.type
_entity_poly.pdbx_seq_one_letter_code
_entity_poly.pdbx_strand_id
1 'polypeptide(L)'
;MAYSRRQHSGDTGWLGPLSFGFFLALFGVIWVITPNFSSEVINFVKSLHLEHVSEHVVLPAPENGHLVLYRAAMQFCLVFGAFQIIILILRFMFHDSLDRKSGTFSNITFLFGSSFFLNMLANEAVNWFGFLAGLIISIGLAIITSSLVKLFR
;
A
#
# COMPACT_ATOMS: atom_id res chain seq x y z
N MET A 1 26.84 1.20 26.51
CA MET A 1 25.46 0.70 26.29
C MET A 1 24.47 1.74 26.80
N ALA A 2 23.92 2.57 25.91
CA ALA A 2 22.81 3.46 26.24
C ALA A 2 22.20 4.00 24.95
N TYR A 3 20.98 3.58 24.61
CA TYR A 3 19.94 4.48 24.07
C TYR A 3 18.57 3.78 24.03
N SER A 4 17.96 3.58 25.19
CA SER A 4 16.52 3.31 25.28
C SER A 4 15.80 4.65 25.25
N ARG A 5 15.52 5.17 24.06
CA ARG A 5 14.62 6.32 23.90
C ARG A 5 13.22 5.79 23.54
N ARG A 6 12.54 5.22 24.54
CA ARG A 6 11.08 5.10 24.51
C ARG A 6 10.49 6.49 24.69
N GLN A 7 10.29 7.22 23.59
CA GLN A 7 9.45 8.43 23.63
C GLN A 7 7.99 7.99 23.61
N HIS A 8 7.42 7.97 24.81
CA HIS A 8 5.99 7.87 25.05
C HIS A 8 5.36 9.22 24.63
N SER A 9 4.92 9.32 23.38
CA SER A 9 4.17 10.47 22.86
C SER A 9 2.70 10.38 23.31
N GLY A 10 2.41 10.95 24.47
CA GLY A 10 1.10 10.86 25.14
C GLY A 10 -0.10 11.43 24.38
N ASP A 11 0.08 12.42 23.48
CA ASP A 11 -1.05 13.11 22.86
C ASP A 11 -1.50 12.57 21.50
N THR A 12 -0.63 11.82 20.81
CA THR A 12 -0.89 11.38 19.43
C THR A 12 -0.69 9.87 19.24
N GLY A 13 -0.60 9.11 20.34
CA GLY A 13 -0.51 7.66 20.34
C GLY A 13 -1.73 7.00 19.69
N TRP A 14 -2.91 7.61 19.83
CA TRP A 14 -4.19 7.09 19.37
C TRP A 14 -4.42 7.16 17.85
N LEU A 15 -3.70 8.03 17.12
CA LEU A 15 -3.82 8.12 15.65
C LEU A 15 -3.36 6.84 14.94
N GLY A 16 -2.42 6.10 15.53
CA GLY A 16 -1.97 4.80 15.01
C GLY A 16 -3.10 3.75 15.03
N PRO A 17 -3.65 3.43 16.21
CA PRO A 17 -4.83 2.58 16.34
C PRO A 17 -6.03 3.05 15.52
N LEU A 18 -6.28 4.37 15.44
CA LEU A 18 -7.34 4.92 14.59
C LEU A 18 -7.13 4.57 13.11
N SER A 19 -5.91 4.79 12.59
CA SER A 19 -5.57 4.45 11.22
C SER A 19 -5.66 2.96 10.95
N PHE A 20 -5.31 2.12 11.93
CA PHE A 20 -5.45 0.67 11.82
C PHE A 20 -6.92 0.24 11.85
N GLY A 21 -7.75 0.84 12.69
CA GLY A 21 -9.19 0.60 12.71
C GLY A 21 -9.85 0.99 11.40
N PHE A 22 -9.49 2.15 10.84
CA PHE A 22 -9.99 2.57 9.52
C PHE A 22 -9.52 1.63 8.40
N PHE A 23 -8.28 1.16 8.44
CA PHE A 23 -7.77 0.14 7.51
C PHE A 23 -8.64 -1.12 7.53
N LEU A 24 -8.93 -1.66 8.72
CA LEU A 24 -9.77 -2.85 8.88
C LEU A 24 -11.22 -2.61 8.46
N ALA A 25 -11.78 -1.46 8.82
CA ALA A 25 -13.13 -1.09 8.41
C ALA A 25 -13.23 -0.99 6.88
N LEU A 26 -12.28 -0.31 6.24
CA LEU A 26 -12.24 -0.19 4.78
C LEU A 26 -12.04 -1.54 4.10
N PHE A 27 -11.18 -2.40 4.65
CA PHE A 27 -11.00 -3.76 4.16
C PHE A 27 -12.31 -4.55 4.23
N GLY A 28 -13.02 -4.49 5.37
CA GLY A 28 -14.33 -5.11 5.53
C GLY A 28 -15.38 -4.56 4.57
N VAL A 29 -15.41 -3.25 4.35
CA VAL A 29 -16.33 -2.60 3.40
C VAL A 29 -16.07 -3.10 1.98
N ILE A 30 -14.82 -3.15 1.54
CA ILE A 30 -14.48 -3.66 0.20
C ILE A 30 -14.84 -5.15 0.08
N TRP A 31 -14.63 -5.92 1.12
CA TRP A 31 -15.02 -7.33 1.16
C TRP A 31 -16.53 -7.53 1.02
N VAL A 32 -17.34 -6.67 1.64
CA VAL A 32 -18.81 -6.74 1.59
C VAL A 32 -19.35 -6.22 0.25
N ILE A 33 -18.78 -5.14 -0.28
CA ILE A 33 -19.24 -4.51 -1.53
C ILE A 33 -18.81 -5.32 -2.76
N THR A 34 -17.66 -6.01 -2.69
CA THR A 34 -17.15 -6.78 -3.83
C THR A 34 -17.77 -8.18 -3.84
N PRO A 35 -18.73 -8.46 -4.72
CA PRO A 35 -19.39 -9.76 -4.75
C PRO A 35 -18.38 -10.84 -5.11
N ASN A 36 -18.45 -11.99 -4.43
CA ASN A 36 -17.58 -13.14 -4.67
C ASN A 36 -16.06 -12.85 -4.53
N PHE A 37 -15.67 -11.82 -3.77
CA PHE A 37 -14.25 -11.48 -3.57
C PHE A 37 -13.42 -12.67 -3.10
N SER A 38 -13.93 -13.48 -2.16
CA SER A 38 -13.24 -14.68 -1.69
C SER A 38 -13.03 -15.69 -2.81
N SER A 39 -14.02 -15.90 -3.65
CA SER A 39 -13.94 -16.80 -4.80
C SER A 39 -12.92 -16.27 -5.82
N GLU A 40 -12.92 -14.96 -6.07
CA GLU A 40 -11.93 -14.32 -6.95
C GLU A 40 -10.50 -14.40 -6.41
N VAL A 41 -10.29 -14.24 -5.10
CA VAL A 41 -8.97 -14.45 -4.47
C VAL A 41 -8.51 -15.89 -4.64
N ILE A 42 -9.40 -16.86 -4.41
CA ILE A 42 -9.08 -18.28 -4.57
C ILE A 42 -8.78 -18.60 -6.04
N ASN A 43 -9.56 -18.05 -6.97
CA ASN A 43 -9.34 -18.21 -8.41
C ASN A 43 -8.02 -17.59 -8.83
N PHE A 44 -7.68 -16.40 -8.33
CA PHE A 44 -6.40 -15.75 -8.57
C PHE A 44 -5.24 -16.65 -8.12
N VAL A 45 -5.26 -17.12 -6.87
CA VAL A 45 -4.18 -17.99 -6.35
C VAL A 45 -4.09 -19.30 -7.12
N LYS A 46 -5.22 -19.88 -7.53
CA LYS A 46 -5.24 -21.11 -8.35
C LYS A 46 -4.77 -20.88 -9.78
N SER A 47 -4.99 -19.70 -10.33
CA SER A 47 -4.55 -19.31 -11.67
C SER A 47 -3.06 -18.97 -11.75
N LEU A 48 -2.35 -18.97 -10.62
CA LEU A 48 -0.91 -18.76 -10.60
C LEU A 48 -0.22 -19.99 -11.21
N HIS A 49 0.11 -19.86 -12.49
CA HIS A 49 0.89 -20.84 -13.20
C HIS A 49 2.34 -20.35 -13.32
N LEU A 50 3.25 -21.32 -13.32
CA LEU A 50 4.68 -21.06 -13.48
C LEU A 50 4.95 -20.72 -14.94
N GLU A 51 5.11 -19.42 -15.23
CA GLU A 51 5.40 -18.94 -16.57
C GLU A 51 6.92 -18.78 -16.75
N HIS A 52 7.42 -19.23 -17.91
CA HIS A 52 8.82 -19.06 -18.30
C HIS A 52 9.06 -17.64 -18.78
N VAL A 53 9.54 -16.78 -17.88
CA VAL A 53 9.91 -15.39 -18.21
C VAL A 53 11.28 -15.33 -18.90
N SER A 54 12.13 -16.34 -18.68
CA SER A 54 13.41 -16.51 -19.36
C SER A 54 13.85 -17.98 -19.35
N GLU A 55 14.91 -18.32 -20.08
CA GLU A 55 15.45 -19.68 -20.29
C GLU A 55 15.74 -20.42 -18.97
N HIS A 56 15.99 -19.68 -17.87
CA HIS A 56 16.27 -20.23 -16.53
C HIS A 56 15.46 -19.58 -15.40
N VAL A 57 14.49 -18.70 -15.70
CA VAL A 57 13.74 -17.95 -14.69
C VAL A 57 12.25 -18.24 -14.84
N VAL A 58 11.73 -19.01 -13.89
CA VAL A 58 10.32 -19.37 -13.80
C VAL A 58 9.69 -18.55 -12.70
N LEU A 59 8.64 -17.78 -13.02
CA LEU A 59 7.94 -16.97 -12.04
C LEU A 59 6.44 -17.25 -12.08
N PRO A 60 5.75 -17.24 -10.93
CA PRO A 60 4.31 -17.42 -10.90
C PRO A 60 3.61 -16.19 -11.50
N ALA A 61 2.86 -16.41 -12.57
CA ALA A 61 2.01 -15.42 -13.23
C ALA A 61 0.56 -15.91 -13.24
N PRO A 62 -0.42 -15.02 -12.96
CA PRO A 62 -1.83 -15.35 -13.08
C PRO A 62 -2.22 -15.48 -14.55
N GLU A 63 -2.87 -16.58 -14.90
CA GLU A 63 -3.27 -16.91 -16.28
C GLU A 63 -4.45 -16.04 -16.79
N ASN A 64 -5.26 -15.49 -15.88
CA ASN A 64 -6.41 -14.63 -16.19
C ASN A 64 -6.32 -13.26 -15.52
N GLY A 65 -6.76 -12.21 -16.21
CA GLY A 65 -6.89 -10.86 -15.67
C GLY A 65 -8.00 -10.80 -14.61
N HIS A 66 -7.65 -10.92 -13.33
CA HIS A 66 -8.59 -10.75 -12.21
C HIS A 66 -8.91 -9.26 -11.98
N LEU A 67 -9.59 -8.65 -12.96
CA LEU A 67 -9.93 -7.22 -12.99
C LEU A 67 -10.66 -6.76 -11.74
N VAL A 68 -11.55 -7.61 -11.21
CA VAL A 68 -12.30 -7.36 -9.98
C VAL A 68 -11.34 -7.17 -8.79
N LEU A 69 -10.31 -8.01 -8.69
CA LEU A 69 -9.33 -7.97 -7.62
C LEU A 69 -8.45 -6.71 -7.73
N TYR A 70 -7.96 -6.41 -8.94
CA TYR A 70 -7.10 -5.25 -9.18
C TYR A 70 -7.85 -3.94 -8.92
N ARG A 71 -9.12 -3.85 -9.35
CA ARG A 71 -9.97 -2.68 -9.11
C ARG A 71 -10.30 -2.51 -7.63
N ALA A 72 -10.63 -3.59 -6.93
CA ALA A 72 -10.87 -3.54 -5.49
C ALA A 72 -9.62 -3.08 -4.72
N ALA A 73 -8.45 -3.61 -5.06
CA ALA A 73 -7.17 -3.20 -4.47
C ALA A 73 -6.82 -1.73 -4.81
N MET A 74 -7.12 -1.28 -6.03
CA MET A 74 -6.92 0.11 -6.45
C MET A 74 -7.79 1.06 -5.62
N GLN A 75 -9.08 0.77 -5.52
CA GLN A 75 -10.02 1.56 -4.72
C GLN A 75 -9.60 1.60 -3.25
N PHE A 76 -9.16 0.46 -2.70
CA PHE A 76 -8.60 0.40 -1.35
C PHE A 76 -7.44 1.37 -1.17
N CYS A 77 -6.44 1.30 -2.08
CA CYS A 77 -5.25 2.14 -2.00
C CYS A 77 -5.59 3.63 -2.11
N LEU A 78 -6.53 4.01 -2.98
CA LEU A 78 -6.97 5.40 -3.11
C LEU A 78 -7.69 5.92 -1.87
N VAL A 79 -8.68 5.19 -1.38
CA VAL A 79 -9.47 5.63 -0.22
C VAL A 79 -8.61 5.65 1.04
N PHE A 80 -7.78 4.62 1.25
CA PHE A 80 -6.86 4.58 2.38
C PHE A 80 -5.76 5.63 2.27
N GLY A 81 -5.21 5.84 1.06
CA GLY A 81 -4.23 6.88 0.79
C GLY A 81 -4.77 8.29 1.07
N ALA A 82 -6.00 8.57 0.64
CA ALA A 82 -6.69 9.83 0.97
C ALA A 82 -6.91 10.00 2.47
N PHE A 83 -7.29 8.94 3.17
CA PHE A 83 -7.40 8.97 4.64
C PHE A 83 -6.06 9.23 5.32
N GLN A 84 -4.96 8.66 4.82
CA GLN A 84 -3.61 8.94 5.34
C GLN A 84 -3.21 10.41 5.18
N ILE A 85 -3.67 11.10 4.11
CA ILE A 85 -3.49 12.54 3.96
C ILE A 85 -4.20 13.30 5.09
N ILE A 86 -5.43 12.91 5.44
CA ILE A 86 -6.17 13.51 6.55
C ILE A 86 -5.42 13.30 7.88
N ILE A 87 -4.93 12.09 8.13
CA ILE A 87 -4.11 11.77 9.32
C ILE A 87 -2.83 12.61 9.35
N LEU A 88 -2.19 12.83 8.20
CA LEU A 88 -1.00 13.66 8.09
C LEU A 88 -1.29 15.13 8.43
N ILE A 89 -2.39 15.69 7.93
CA ILE A 89 -2.84 17.06 8.25
C ILE A 89 -3.08 17.17 9.77
N LEU A 90 -3.79 16.20 10.35
CA LEU A 90 -4.07 16.16 11.77
C LEU A 90 -2.77 16.08 12.60
N ARG A 91 -1.83 15.24 12.15
CA ARG A 91 -0.49 15.11 12.74
C ARG A 91 0.34 16.40 12.63
N PHE A 92 0.10 17.22 11.61
CA PHE A 92 0.72 18.54 11.48
C PHE A 92 0.12 19.52 12.50
N MET A 93 -1.21 19.55 12.65
CA MET A 93 -1.91 20.40 13.62
C MET A 93 -1.50 20.11 15.07
N PHE A 94 -1.33 18.84 15.43
CA PHE A 94 -0.92 18.42 16.79
C PHE A 94 0.60 18.48 17.05
N HIS A 95 1.39 19.10 16.16
CA HIS A 95 2.86 19.20 16.29
C HIS A 95 3.56 17.86 16.63
N ASP A 96 3.11 16.75 16.04
CA ASP A 96 3.76 15.46 16.30
C ASP A 96 5.16 15.40 15.65
N SER A 97 5.96 14.47 16.16
CA SER A 97 7.34 14.20 15.76
C SER A 97 7.51 13.94 14.26
N LEU A 98 8.59 14.49 13.70
CA LEU A 98 8.97 14.37 12.29
C LEU A 98 9.15 12.92 11.83
N ASP A 99 9.58 12.03 12.73
CA ASP A 99 9.75 10.61 12.44
C ASP A 99 8.41 9.96 12.04
N ARG A 100 7.34 10.25 12.80
CA ARG A 100 6.01 9.72 12.49
C ARG A 100 5.36 10.40 11.29
N LYS A 101 5.68 11.68 11.02
CA LYS A 101 5.25 12.38 9.79
C LYS A 101 5.88 11.74 8.56
N SER A 102 7.18 11.45 8.61
CA SER A 102 7.90 10.79 7.50
C SER A 102 7.33 9.40 7.17
N GLY A 103 6.92 8.63 8.18
CA GLY A 103 6.26 7.34 7.99
C GLY A 103 4.91 7.45 7.28
N THR A 104 4.09 8.45 7.63
CA THR A 104 2.81 8.70 6.94
C THR A 104 3.04 9.17 5.49
N PHE A 105 4.03 10.03 5.23
CA PHE A 105 4.40 10.43 3.87
C PHE A 105 4.82 9.24 2.99
N SER A 106 5.67 8.36 3.53
CA SER A 106 6.07 7.10 2.88
C SER A 106 4.86 6.29 2.44
N ASN A 107 3.93 6.10 3.39
CA ASN A 107 2.75 5.28 3.18
C ASN A 107 1.82 5.88 2.13
N ILE A 108 1.64 7.20 2.12
CA ILE A 108 0.89 7.90 1.08
C ILE A 108 1.53 7.66 -0.28
N THR A 109 2.83 7.94 -0.44
CA THR A 109 3.54 7.75 -1.70
C THR A 109 3.43 6.30 -2.20
N PHE A 110 3.59 5.33 -1.31
CA PHE A 110 3.45 3.92 -1.64
C PHE A 110 2.04 3.54 -2.06
N LEU A 111 1.00 3.99 -1.33
CA LEU A 111 -0.40 3.69 -1.66
C LEU A 111 -0.81 4.30 -2.99
N PHE A 112 -0.41 5.54 -3.26
CA PHE A 112 -0.68 6.18 -4.55
C PHE A 112 0.09 5.52 -5.69
N GLY A 113 1.36 5.16 -5.48
CA GLY A 113 2.14 4.40 -6.46
C GLY A 113 1.51 3.04 -6.76
N SER A 114 1.15 2.28 -5.73
CA SER A 114 0.44 1.01 -5.85
C SER A 114 -0.88 1.15 -6.62
N SER A 115 -1.68 2.16 -6.30
CA SER A 115 -2.92 2.45 -7.04
C SER A 115 -2.67 2.73 -8.52
N PHE A 116 -1.61 3.49 -8.85
CA PHE A 116 -1.27 3.81 -10.23
C PHE A 116 -0.91 2.54 -11.02
N PHE A 117 -0.06 1.68 -10.46
CA PHE A 117 0.33 0.42 -11.09
C PHE A 117 -0.82 -0.59 -11.16
N LEU A 118 -1.70 -0.65 -10.14
CA LEU A 118 -2.92 -1.45 -10.18
C LEU A 118 -3.88 -0.98 -11.28
N ASN A 119 -4.00 0.33 -11.50
CA ASN A 119 -4.78 0.86 -12.60
C ASN A 119 -4.19 0.49 -13.96
N MET A 120 -2.86 0.54 -14.11
CA MET A 120 -2.21 0.09 -15.36
C MET A 120 -2.41 -1.41 -15.59
N LEU A 121 -2.32 -2.23 -14.55
CA LEU A 121 -2.56 -3.67 -14.62
C LEU A 121 -4.03 -3.98 -14.96
N ALA A 122 -4.98 -3.22 -14.39
CA ALA A 122 -6.41 -3.36 -14.66
C ALA A 122 -6.83 -2.88 -16.06
N ASN A 123 -6.01 -2.08 -16.74
CA ASN A 123 -6.21 -1.65 -18.12
C ASN A 123 -5.31 -2.43 -19.11
N GLU A 124 -4.68 -3.52 -18.66
CA GLU A 124 -3.76 -4.35 -19.46
C GLU A 124 -2.60 -3.55 -20.10
N ALA A 125 -2.30 -2.36 -19.56
CA ALA A 125 -1.21 -1.50 -20.05
C ALA A 125 0.17 -2.01 -19.61
N VAL A 126 0.22 -2.79 -18.52
CA VAL A 126 1.41 -3.48 -18.02
C VAL A 126 1.07 -4.91 -17.65
N ASN A 127 1.99 -5.84 -17.89
CA ASN A 127 1.86 -7.22 -17.45
C ASN A 127 2.07 -7.33 -15.93
N TRP A 128 1.71 -8.48 -15.36
CA TRP A 128 1.92 -8.83 -13.95
C TRP A 128 3.34 -8.53 -13.44
N PHE A 129 4.37 -8.85 -14.23
CA PHE A 129 5.76 -8.55 -13.88
C PHE A 129 6.09 -7.06 -13.90
N GLY A 130 5.52 -6.31 -14.84
CA GLY A 130 5.65 -4.85 -14.89
C GLY A 130 5.01 -4.20 -13.66
N PHE A 131 3.87 -4.72 -13.22
CA PHE A 131 3.22 -4.32 -11.96
C PHE A 131 4.12 -4.60 -10.74
N LEU A 132 4.69 -5.80 -10.61
CA LEU A 132 5.58 -6.15 -9.51
C LEU A 132 6.83 -5.26 -9.48
N ALA A 133 7.43 -4.99 -10.64
CA ALA A 133 8.54 -4.05 -10.76
C ALA A 133 8.12 -2.63 -10.32
N GLY A 134 6.94 -2.18 -10.74
CA GLY A 134 6.36 -0.90 -10.31
C GLY A 134 6.16 -0.78 -8.80
N LEU A 135 5.72 -1.86 -8.14
CA LEU A 135 5.62 -1.90 -6.69
C LEU A 135 6.98 -1.77 -6.01
N ILE A 136 8.00 -2.49 -6.49
CA ILE A 136 9.36 -2.41 -5.95
C ILE A 136 9.91 -0.98 -6.08
N ILE A 137 9.70 -0.36 -7.25
CA ILE A 137 10.09 1.04 -7.48
C ILE A 137 9.35 1.98 -6.51
N SER A 138 8.05 1.75 -6.29
CA SER A 138 7.24 2.54 -5.34
C SER A 138 7.74 2.42 -3.90
N ILE A 139 8.17 1.23 -3.48
CA ILE A 139 8.79 1.02 -2.16
C ILE A 139 10.10 1.81 -2.06
N GLY A 140 10.95 1.73 -3.09
CA GLY A 140 12.18 2.51 -3.15
C GLY A 140 11.91 4.02 -3.03
N LEU A 141 10.92 4.53 -3.78
CA LEU A 141 10.52 5.93 -3.75
C LEU A 141 9.99 6.34 -2.36
N ALA A 142 9.20 5.48 -1.71
CA ALA A 142 8.67 5.70 -0.37
C ALA A 142 9.80 5.81 0.68
N ILE A 143 10.84 4.97 0.58
CA ILE A 143 12.02 5.03 1.44
C ILE A 143 12.79 6.35 1.21
N ILE A 144 12.98 6.76 -0.05
CA ILE A 144 13.67 8.01 -0.40
C ILE A 144 12.91 9.21 0.14
N THR A 145 11.60 9.29 -0.07
CA THR A 145 10.77 10.38 0.46
C THR A 145 10.80 10.44 1.99
N SER A 146 10.74 9.28 2.66
CA SER A 146 10.87 9.22 4.13
C SER A 146 12.22 9.78 4.59
N SER A 147 13.28 9.40 3.90
CA SER A 147 14.65 9.78 4.23
C SER A 147 14.89 11.27 4.01
N LEU A 148 14.38 11.84 2.91
CA LEU A 148 14.42 13.28 2.63
C LEU A 148 13.72 14.07 3.74
N VAL A 149 12.51 13.66 4.15
CA VAL A 149 11.77 14.33 5.23
C VAL A 149 12.54 14.27 6.55
N LYS A 150 13.24 13.17 6.84
CA LYS A 150 14.10 13.05 8.04
C LYS A 150 15.38 13.88 7.93
N LEU A 151 15.86 14.16 6.72
CA LEU A 151 17.08 14.95 6.47
C LEU A 151 16.85 16.45 6.67
N PHE A 152 15.65 16.96 6.39
CA PHE A 152 15.25 18.35 6.68
C PHE A 152 15.07 18.65 8.20
N ARG A 153 15.75 17.89 9.06
CA ARG A 153 15.77 18.04 10.51
C ARG A 153 16.72 19.14 10.96
#